data_AF-A0AA42VKE6-F1
#
_entry.id   AF-A0AA42VKE6-F1
#
_cell.length_a   1.000
_cell.length_b   1.000
_cell.length_c   1.000
_cell.angle_alpha   90.00
_cell.angle_beta   90.00
_cell.angle_gamma   90.00
#
_symmetry.space_group_name_H-M   'P 1'
#
loop_
_entity.id
_entity.type
_entity.pdbx_description
1 polymer ?
#
loop_
_entity_poly.entity_id
_entity_poly.type
_entity_poly.pdbx_seq_one_letter_code
_entity_poly.pdbx_strand_id
1 'polypeptide(L)'
;MTTADLDAFARRVLAFHAVRAPATPRWALDVARRSERPVCAFCTAPLDLDRRHAWGLSPLVPLSQGGPTDTENLRMACKRCITERGSRDLLAWPELSQRLPPDTLDALLADRLFVLQRSNNHLVEVGRFAKPATVLAQLQERWMHPRFLVHVERHSDSWMLGWPLAQRAHLTRNDLAALLRNVHQGEWLEHPEVVAFRLTADVFQLAVWQLIALHALVIPLPLGTAPPPDRTFENRWMARYPSLRQIRLRRQGAHETLWPSMGKDHVPAYSDKPNAVRMRTQRQATREGETKAQWLEARRRLAKRDAGVAKGTLRAWLPGERAALQADVDDLAAAWLKARKRQSKGRPDTRDPLPLRQAQTIN
;
A
#
# COMPACT_ATOMS: atom_id res chain seq x y z
N MET A 1 -28.12 -14.73 2.52
CA MET A 1 -27.60 -13.87 3.59
C MET A 1 -28.74 -13.60 4.54
N THR A 2 -28.53 -13.84 5.81
CA THR A 2 -29.55 -13.78 6.87
C THR A 2 -29.41 -12.49 7.68
N THR A 3 -30.44 -12.11 8.44
CA THR A 3 -30.35 -11.01 9.41
C THR A 3 -29.20 -11.23 10.42
N ALA A 4 -28.98 -12.49 10.82
CA ALA A 4 -27.89 -12.86 11.72
C ALA A 4 -26.49 -12.58 11.13
N ASP A 5 -26.33 -12.70 9.81
CA ASP A 5 -25.07 -12.36 9.12
C ASP A 5 -24.81 -10.85 9.16
N LEU A 6 -25.86 -10.04 8.94
CA LEU A 6 -25.80 -8.58 9.01
C LEU A 6 -25.50 -8.10 10.44
N ASP A 7 -26.13 -8.69 11.45
CA ASP A 7 -25.86 -8.38 12.86
C ASP A 7 -24.43 -8.75 13.27
N ALA A 8 -23.91 -9.88 12.76
CA ALA A 8 -22.53 -10.28 12.98
C ALA A 8 -21.54 -9.29 12.33
N PHE A 9 -21.83 -8.86 11.09
CA PHE A 9 -21.04 -7.85 10.40
C PHE A 9 -21.06 -6.51 11.14
N ALA A 10 -22.24 -6.02 11.52
CA ALA A 10 -22.41 -4.78 12.26
C ALA A 10 -21.63 -4.80 13.58
N ARG A 11 -21.74 -5.88 14.36
CA ARG A 11 -20.96 -6.04 15.61
C ARG A 11 -19.45 -5.98 15.36
N ARG A 12 -18.94 -6.62 14.30
CA ARG A 12 -17.50 -6.56 13.95
C ARG A 12 -17.06 -5.16 13.53
N VAL A 13 -17.86 -4.49 12.71
CA VAL A 13 -17.64 -3.08 12.31
C VAL A 13 -17.55 -2.20 13.55
N LEU A 14 -18.54 -2.28 14.44
CA LEU A 14 -18.59 -1.48 15.66
C LEU A 14 -17.44 -1.83 16.62
N ALA A 15 -17.11 -3.10 16.79
CA ALA A 15 -15.98 -3.55 17.60
C ALA A 15 -14.63 -2.99 17.09
N PHE A 16 -14.43 -2.94 15.76
CA PHE A 16 -13.23 -2.34 15.17
C PHE A 16 -13.12 -0.85 15.51
N HIS A 17 -14.25 -0.14 15.53
CA HIS A 17 -14.30 1.29 15.88
C HIS A 17 -14.28 1.56 17.40
N ALA A 18 -14.65 0.58 18.22
CA ALA A 18 -14.61 0.68 19.68
C ALA A 18 -13.18 0.60 20.25
N VAL A 19 -12.19 0.22 19.43
CA VAL A 19 -10.77 0.22 19.83
C VAL A 19 -10.36 1.63 20.24
N ARG A 20 -10.23 1.83 21.56
CA ARG A 20 -9.90 3.12 22.16
C ARG A 20 -8.51 3.56 21.71
N ALA A 21 -8.31 4.88 21.64
CA ALA A 21 -6.96 5.44 21.53
C ALA A 21 -6.06 4.81 22.61
N PRO A 22 -4.77 4.55 22.30
CA PRO A 22 -3.85 4.00 23.29
C PRO A 22 -3.90 4.88 24.55
N ALA A 23 -3.92 4.23 25.71
CA ALA A 23 -3.86 4.93 26.99
C ALA A 23 -2.71 5.93 26.95
N THR A 24 -2.91 7.14 27.48
CA THR A 24 -1.88 8.19 27.51
C THR A 24 -0.61 7.59 28.08
N PRO A 25 0.44 7.39 27.26
CA PRO A 25 1.64 6.73 27.72
C PRO A 25 2.33 7.62 28.75
N ARG A 26 3.01 7.02 29.72
CA ARG A 26 3.60 7.75 30.85
C ARG A 26 4.52 8.89 30.39
N TRP A 27 5.31 8.66 29.35
CA TRP A 27 6.19 9.69 28.76
C TRP A 27 5.43 10.89 28.18
N ALA A 28 4.20 10.72 27.71
CA ALA A 28 3.42 11.84 27.17
C ALA A 28 2.90 12.77 28.27
N LEU A 29 2.70 12.24 29.48
CA LEU A 29 2.48 13.06 30.67
C LEU A 29 3.72 13.91 30.98
N ASP A 30 4.91 13.34 30.79
CA ASP A 30 6.17 14.03 31.05
C ASP A 30 6.45 15.14 30.01
N VAL A 31 6.10 14.92 28.74
CA VAL A 31 6.17 15.96 27.70
C VAL A 31 5.13 17.06 27.95
N ALA A 32 3.90 16.69 28.33
CA ALA A 32 2.84 17.66 28.67
C ALA A 32 3.22 18.56 29.84
N ARG A 33 3.82 17.99 30.89
CA ARG A 33 4.28 18.71 32.09
C ARG A 33 5.44 19.68 31.82
N ARG A 34 6.22 19.44 30.77
CA ARG A 34 7.32 20.33 30.35
C ARG A 34 6.86 21.48 29.46
N SER A 35 5.61 21.45 28.98
CA SER A 35 5.03 22.57 28.25
C SER A 35 4.62 23.65 29.24
N GLU A 36 5.14 24.88 29.06
CA GLU A 36 4.86 26.00 29.96
C GLU A 36 3.36 26.34 30.03
N ARG A 37 2.60 26.06 28.97
CA ARG A 37 1.14 26.28 28.89
C ARG A 37 0.48 25.20 28.02
N PRO A 38 0.12 24.03 28.58
CA PRO A 38 -0.51 22.97 27.82
C PRO A 38 -1.91 23.40 27.39
N VAL A 39 -2.15 23.42 26.07
CA VAL A 39 -3.45 23.76 25.48
C VAL A 39 -3.97 22.61 24.62
N CYS A 40 -5.29 22.58 24.44
CA CYS A 40 -5.95 21.65 23.53
C CYS A 40 -5.59 21.98 22.08
N ALA A 41 -5.09 21.01 21.33
CA ALA A 41 -4.72 21.19 19.92
C ALA A 41 -5.92 21.53 18.99
N PHE A 42 -7.16 21.32 19.44
CA PHE A 42 -8.35 21.49 18.60
C PHE A 42 -9.26 22.66 18.99
N CYS A 43 -8.99 23.31 20.13
CA CYS A 43 -9.79 24.44 20.58
C CYS A 43 -9.01 25.48 21.38
N THR A 44 -7.67 25.33 21.45
CA THR A 44 -6.71 26.20 22.16
C THR A 44 -6.98 26.44 23.66
N ALA A 45 -8.05 25.86 24.21
CA ALA A 45 -8.39 25.97 25.62
C ALA A 45 -7.28 25.35 26.50
N PRO A 46 -6.95 25.97 27.65
CA PRO A 46 -5.96 25.45 28.57
C PRO A 46 -6.37 24.06 29.09
N LEU A 47 -5.38 23.18 29.27
CA LEU A 47 -5.58 21.85 29.81
C LEU A 47 -5.20 21.82 31.29
N ASP A 48 -6.14 21.37 32.11
CA ASP A 48 -5.90 21.05 33.52
C ASP A 48 -5.18 19.69 33.60
N LEU A 49 -3.86 19.71 33.81
CA LEU A 49 -3.05 18.50 33.88
C LEU A 49 -3.26 17.68 35.15
N ASP A 50 -3.74 18.31 36.23
CA ASP A 50 -4.01 17.64 37.51
C ASP A 50 -5.25 16.74 37.38
N ARG A 51 -6.21 17.14 36.55
CA ARG A 51 -7.38 16.33 36.21
C ARG A 51 -7.09 15.40 35.03
N ARG A 52 -6.50 14.23 35.32
CA ARG A 52 -6.18 13.18 34.31
C ARG A 52 -7.32 12.79 33.37
N HIS A 53 -8.58 12.93 33.78
CA HIS A 53 -9.74 12.59 32.96
C HIS A 53 -10.27 13.76 32.12
N ALA A 54 -9.75 14.98 32.29
CA ALA A 54 -10.18 16.17 31.56
C ALA A 54 -9.53 16.29 30.17
N TRP A 55 -8.45 15.54 29.92
CA TRP A 55 -7.66 15.60 28.70
C TRP A 55 -7.13 14.21 28.30
N GLY A 56 -6.59 14.11 27.10
CA GLY A 56 -5.93 12.91 26.61
C GLY A 56 -5.16 13.17 25.33
N LEU A 57 -4.66 12.08 24.72
CA LEU A 57 -4.04 12.14 23.41
C LEU A 57 -5.04 11.75 22.33
N SER A 58 -5.10 12.57 21.29
CA SER A 58 -5.90 12.34 20.10
C SER A 58 -4.99 12.23 18.89
N PRO A 59 -5.13 11.18 18.06
CA PRO A 59 -4.31 11.03 16.87
C PRO A 59 -4.72 12.00 15.76
N LEU A 60 -3.81 12.65 15.05
CA LEU A 60 -4.09 13.50 13.89
C LEU A 60 -4.79 12.71 12.77
N VAL A 61 -4.27 11.52 12.49
CA VAL A 61 -4.90 10.50 11.61
C VAL A 61 -5.37 9.35 12.50
N PRO A 62 -6.68 9.08 12.61
CA PRO A 62 -7.18 7.99 13.45
C PRO A 62 -6.50 6.65 13.14
N LEU A 63 -6.15 5.89 14.18
CA LEU A 63 -5.53 4.57 14.02
C LEU A 63 -6.42 3.61 13.23
N SER A 64 -7.73 3.67 13.48
CA SER A 64 -8.75 2.93 12.72
C SER A 64 -8.74 3.28 11.23
N GLN A 65 -8.25 4.46 10.86
CA GLN A 65 -8.11 4.91 9.47
C GLN A 65 -6.66 4.76 8.95
N GLY A 66 -5.86 3.90 9.58
CA GLY A 66 -4.51 3.59 9.13
C GLY A 66 -3.44 4.60 9.54
N GLY A 67 -3.73 5.49 10.49
CA GLY A 67 -2.72 6.33 11.13
C GLY A 67 -1.71 5.49 11.93
N PRO A 68 -0.43 5.92 12.02
CA PRO A 68 0.59 5.21 12.77
C PRO A 68 0.41 5.40 14.28
N THR A 69 0.95 4.46 15.07
CA THR A 69 0.89 4.48 16.54
C THR A 69 2.01 5.32 17.17
N ASP A 70 2.82 5.99 16.36
CA ASP A 70 3.93 6.81 16.83
C ASP A 70 3.47 8.13 17.48
N THR A 71 4.40 8.73 18.20
CA THR A 71 4.18 9.93 19.01
C THR A 71 3.87 11.16 18.15
N GLU A 72 4.39 11.21 16.93
CA GLU A 72 4.22 12.34 16.01
C GLU A 72 2.77 12.44 15.51
N ASN A 73 2.02 11.33 15.53
CA ASN A 73 0.59 11.32 15.26
C ASN A 73 -0.24 11.84 16.44
N LEU A 74 0.29 11.95 17.65
CA LEU A 74 -0.53 12.25 18.85
C LEU A 74 -0.49 13.74 19.20
N ARG A 75 -1.66 14.32 19.53
CA ARG A 75 -1.80 15.68 20.05
C ARG A 75 -2.60 15.69 21.34
N MET A 76 -2.24 16.58 22.27
CA MET A 76 -3.02 16.80 23.48
C MET A 76 -4.35 17.45 23.15
N ALA A 77 -5.44 16.93 23.73
CA ALA A 77 -6.78 17.46 23.51
C ALA A 77 -7.64 17.32 24.76
N CYS A 78 -8.58 18.25 24.94
CA CYS A 78 -9.57 18.14 26.00
C CYS A 78 -10.57 17.01 25.70
N LYS A 79 -11.16 16.43 26.75
CA LYS A 79 -12.15 15.34 26.63
C LYS A 79 -13.33 15.71 25.74
N ARG A 80 -13.77 16.98 25.76
CA ARG A 80 -14.85 17.49 24.90
C ARG A 80 -14.49 17.32 23.43
N CYS A 81 -13.33 17.83 23.01
CA CYS A 81 -12.88 17.74 21.62
C CYS A 81 -12.63 16.28 21.19
N ILE A 82 -12.07 15.43 22.07
CA ILE A 82 -11.89 14.00 21.78
C ILE A 82 -13.22 13.31 21.54
N THR A 83 -14.19 13.53 22.44
CA THR A 83 -15.52 12.90 22.37
C THR A 83 -16.27 13.36 21.15
N GLU A 84 -16.28 14.67 20.91
CA GLU A 84 -16.97 15.27 19.78
C GLU A 84 -16.37 14.83 18.46
N ARG A 85 -15.04 14.92 18.29
CA ARG A 85 -14.38 14.47 17.06
C ARG A 85 -14.62 12.98 16.82
N GLY A 86 -14.53 12.16 17.87
CA GLY A 86 -14.58 10.71 17.76
C GLY A 86 -13.49 10.19 16.82
N SER A 87 -13.86 9.29 15.91
CA SER A 87 -12.97 8.69 14.92
C SER A 87 -12.94 9.42 13.57
N ARG A 88 -13.38 10.69 13.52
CA ARG A 88 -13.35 11.51 12.30
C ARG A 88 -11.92 11.95 11.98
N ASP A 89 -11.62 12.04 10.69
CA ASP A 89 -10.44 12.74 10.20
C ASP A 89 -10.61 14.26 10.43
N LEU A 90 -9.51 15.02 10.57
CA LEU A 90 -9.58 16.47 10.82
C LEU A 90 -10.32 17.23 9.72
N LEU A 91 -10.10 16.86 8.44
CA LEU A 91 -10.79 17.48 7.30
C LEU A 91 -12.28 17.14 7.27
N ALA A 92 -12.69 16.16 8.06
CA ALA A 92 -14.04 15.67 8.17
C ALA A 92 -14.77 16.28 9.39
N TRP A 93 -14.12 17.19 10.12
CA TRP A 93 -14.66 17.86 11.30
C TRP A 93 -14.93 19.35 10.99
N PRO A 94 -16.12 19.70 10.45
CA PRO A 94 -16.38 21.04 9.94
C PRO A 94 -16.31 22.13 11.03
N GLU A 95 -16.65 21.80 12.27
CA GLU A 95 -16.57 22.74 13.40
C GLU A 95 -15.13 23.09 13.81
N LEU A 96 -14.12 22.34 13.33
CA LEU A 96 -12.72 22.56 13.71
C LEU A 96 -12.20 23.92 13.21
N SER A 97 -12.53 24.30 11.99
CA SER A 97 -12.06 25.56 11.40
C SER A 97 -12.62 26.79 12.11
N GLN A 98 -13.79 26.66 12.75
CA GLN A 98 -14.40 27.73 13.53
C GLN A 98 -13.77 27.90 14.92
N ARG A 99 -13.03 26.89 15.40
CA ARG A 99 -12.46 26.86 16.77
C ARG A 99 -11.01 27.26 16.85
N LEU A 100 -10.31 27.22 15.73
CA LEU A 100 -8.88 27.47 15.66
C LEU A 100 -8.60 28.74 14.85
N PRO A 101 -7.63 29.57 15.28
CA PRO A 101 -7.07 30.59 14.41
C PRO A 101 -6.52 29.96 13.11
N PRO A 102 -6.57 30.66 11.96
CA PRO A 102 -6.11 30.13 10.66
C PRO A 102 -4.70 29.53 10.72
N ASP A 103 -3.72 30.24 11.28
CA ASP A 103 -2.34 29.77 11.37
C ASP A 103 -2.20 28.47 12.19
N THR A 104 -3.01 28.33 13.25
CA THR A 104 -3.02 27.12 14.08
C THR A 104 -3.67 25.95 13.35
N LEU A 105 -4.75 26.21 12.61
CA LEU A 105 -5.39 25.21 11.77
C LEU A 105 -4.44 24.73 10.67
N ASP A 106 -3.76 25.64 9.98
CA ASP A 106 -2.83 25.32 8.90
C ASP A 106 -1.65 24.49 9.41
N ALA A 107 -1.06 24.85 10.56
CA ALA A 107 -0.03 24.06 11.22
C ALA A 107 -0.53 22.64 11.56
N LEU A 108 -1.76 22.52 12.09
CA LEU A 108 -2.37 21.24 12.43
C LEU A 108 -2.63 20.36 11.19
N LEU A 109 -3.04 20.98 10.07
CA LEU A 109 -3.24 20.28 8.80
C LEU A 109 -1.91 19.88 8.14
N ALA A 110 -0.87 20.70 8.27
CA ALA A 110 0.48 20.36 7.84
C ALA A 110 1.04 19.17 8.62
N ASP A 111 0.84 19.15 9.94
CA ASP A 111 1.19 18.02 10.80
C ASP A 111 0.44 16.74 10.40
N ARG A 112 -0.87 16.85 10.11
CA ARG A 112 -1.66 15.74 9.58
C ARG A 112 -1.06 15.21 8.28
N LEU A 113 -0.70 16.08 7.34
CA LEU A 113 -0.10 15.69 6.07
C LEU A 113 1.24 14.97 6.26
N PHE A 114 2.07 15.45 7.18
CA PHE A 114 3.32 14.80 7.55
C PHE A 114 3.10 13.36 8.05
N VAL A 115 2.10 13.15 8.91
CA VAL A 115 1.73 11.81 9.41
C VAL A 115 1.21 10.91 8.29
N LEU A 116 0.48 11.43 7.31
CA LEU A 116 -0.07 10.64 6.20
C LEU A 116 0.99 9.98 5.32
N GLN A 117 2.18 10.58 5.23
CA GLN A 117 3.33 10.01 4.51
C GLN A 117 3.83 8.69 5.12
N ARG A 118 3.54 8.45 6.39
CA ARG A 118 3.92 7.26 7.17
C ARG A 118 2.71 6.43 7.60
N SER A 119 1.53 6.76 7.08
CA SER A 119 0.29 6.03 7.32
C SER A 119 0.09 4.92 6.29
N ASN A 120 -0.78 3.97 6.61
CA ASN A 120 -1.23 2.98 5.64
C ASN A 120 -2.00 3.66 4.51
N ASN A 121 -1.53 3.53 3.28
CA ASN A 121 -2.18 4.06 2.08
C ASN A 121 -2.50 2.95 1.10
N HIS A 122 -3.66 2.98 0.47
CA HIS A 122 -3.94 2.03 -0.60
C HIS A 122 -2.98 2.22 -1.77
N LEU A 123 -2.81 1.13 -2.51
CA LEU A 123 -2.13 1.18 -3.78
C LEU A 123 -2.81 2.18 -4.73
N VAL A 124 -2.00 2.81 -5.58
CA VAL A 124 -2.44 3.85 -6.52
C VAL A 124 -2.59 3.29 -7.94
N GLU A 125 -3.33 3.95 -8.81
CA GLU A 125 -3.66 3.44 -10.16
C GLU A 125 -2.46 3.44 -11.14
N VAL A 126 -1.28 3.90 -10.71
CA VAL A 126 -0.08 3.83 -11.54
C VAL A 126 0.63 2.48 -11.42
N GLY A 127 1.04 1.96 -12.58
CA GLY A 127 1.76 0.69 -12.68
C GLY A 127 3.06 0.65 -11.87
N ARG A 128 3.54 -0.58 -11.60
CA ARG A 128 4.73 -0.91 -10.80
C ARG A 128 5.98 -0.05 -11.09
N PHE A 129 6.17 0.30 -12.36
CA PHE A 129 7.39 0.99 -12.82
C PHE A 129 7.29 2.52 -12.80
N ALA A 130 6.11 3.10 -12.53
CA ALA A 130 5.99 4.55 -12.44
C ALA A 130 6.96 5.13 -11.39
N LYS A 131 7.37 6.38 -11.60
CA LYS A 131 8.36 7.05 -10.74
C LYS A 131 7.77 7.23 -9.33
N PRO A 132 8.57 7.15 -8.25
CA PRO A 132 8.08 7.43 -6.90
C PRO A 132 7.38 8.80 -6.78
N ALA A 133 7.86 9.81 -7.51
CA ALA A 133 7.22 11.13 -7.57
C ALA A 133 5.77 11.08 -8.11
N THR A 134 5.50 10.26 -9.13
CA THR A 134 4.14 10.08 -9.68
C THR A 134 3.20 9.43 -8.67
N VAL A 135 3.69 8.44 -7.92
CA VAL A 135 2.92 7.81 -6.83
C VAL A 135 2.62 8.82 -5.74
N LEU A 136 3.64 9.58 -5.35
CA LEU A 136 3.50 10.57 -4.30
C LEU A 136 2.48 11.65 -4.69
N ALA A 137 2.49 12.11 -5.94
CA ALA A 137 1.49 13.06 -6.43
C ALA A 137 0.06 12.52 -6.32
N GLN A 138 -0.19 11.26 -6.72
CA GLN A 138 -1.51 10.64 -6.56
C GLN A 138 -1.90 10.45 -5.09
N LEU A 139 -0.95 10.19 -4.20
CA LEU A 139 -1.22 10.11 -2.77
C LEU A 139 -1.51 11.50 -2.17
N GLN A 140 -0.75 12.52 -2.57
CA GLN A 140 -0.96 13.91 -2.16
C GLN A 140 -2.35 14.38 -2.53
N GLU A 141 -2.80 14.12 -3.75
CA GLU A 141 -4.17 14.41 -4.18
C GLU A 141 -5.18 13.78 -3.21
N ARG A 142 -5.00 12.50 -2.88
CA ARG A 142 -5.90 11.80 -1.96
C ARG A 142 -5.86 12.35 -0.53
N TRP A 143 -4.72 12.88 -0.10
CA TRP A 143 -4.54 13.42 1.26
C TRP A 143 -5.23 14.77 1.46
N MET A 144 -5.61 15.46 0.39
CA MET A 144 -6.44 16.67 0.43
C MET A 144 -7.88 16.39 0.84
N HIS A 145 -8.30 15.12 0.84
CA HIS A 145 -9.65 14.73 1.18
C HIS A 145 -9.72 14.05 2.57
N PRO A 146 -10.87 14.13 3.24
CA PRO A 146 -11.07 13.42 4.49
C PRO A 146 -10.99 11.92 4.27
N ARG A 147 -10.16 11.25 5.07
CA ARG A 147 -10.12 9.79 5.09
C ARG A 147 -11.33 9.24 5.81
N PHE A 148 -11.81 8.12 5.30
CA PHE A 148 -12.85 7.34 5.96
C PHE A 148 -12.60 5.86 5.73
N LEU A 149 -13.31 5.04 6.49
CA LEU A 149 -13.13 3.61 6.51
C LEU A 149 -14.34 2.92 5.89
N VAL A 150 -14.07 1.93 5.05
CA VAL A 150 -15.08 1.00 4.55
C VAL A 150 -14.64 -0.39 4.92
N HIS A 151 -15.50 -1.10 5.64
CA HIS A 151 -15.28 -2.49 6.00
C HIS A 151 -15.84 -3.39 4.91
N VAL A 152 -15.13 -4.47 4.65
CA VAL A 152 -15.50 -5.44 3.62
C VAL A 152 -15.48 -6.83 4.22
N GLU A 153 -16.53 -7.59 3.97
CA GLU A 153 -16.64 -8.98 4.37
C GLU A 153 -17.09 -9.84 3.19
N ARG A 154 -16.48 -11.02 3.05
CA ARG A 154 -16.83 -11.98 2.01
C ARG A 154 -17.87 -12.96 2.55
N HIS A 155 -18.94 -13.16 1.79
CA HIS A 155 -19.88 -14.26 1.92
C HIS A 155 -19.75 -15.19 0.71
N SER A 156 -20.43 -16.35 0.71
CA SER A 156 -20.27 -17.41 -0.30
C SER A 156 -20.22 -16.86 -1.74
N ASP A 157 -21.23 -16.06 -2.10
CA ASP A 157 -21.46 -15.57 -3.47
C ASP A 157 -21.57 -14.03 -3.54
N SER A 158 -21.35 -13.34 -2.43
CA SER A 158 -21.52 -11.90 -2.31
C SER A 158 -20.51 -11.27 -1.37
N TRP A 159 -20.40 -9.95 -1.45
CA TRP A 159 -19.59 -9.14 -0.57
C TRP A 159 -20.46 -8.16 0.18
N MET A 160 -20.18 -7.97 1.46
CA MET A 160 -20.81 -6.96 2.28
C MET A 160 -19.83 -5.83 2.53
N LEU A 161 -20.28 -4.60 2.28
CA LEU A 161 -19.50 -3.39 2.48
C LEU A 161 -20.25 -2.47 3.43
N GLY A 162 -19.53 -1.80 4.33
CA GLY A 162 -20.22 -0.91 5.26
C GLY A 162 -19.35 -0.13 6.23
N TRP A 163 -20.00 0.73 7.00
CA TRP A 163 -19.38 1.60 8.00
C TRP A 163 -20.39 2.02 9.07
N PRO A 164 -19.95 2.48 10.26
CA PRO A 164 -20.87 2.92 11.31
C PRO A 164 -21.76 4.09 10.90
N LEU A 165 -23.04 4.03 11.30
CA LEU A 165 -24.04 5.07 11.04
C LEU A 165 -23.69 6.38 11.77
N ALA A 166 -23.07 6.31 12.95
CA ALA A 166 -22.58 7.48 13.68
C ALA A 166 -21.56 8.32 12.87
N GLN A 167 -20.99 7.77 11.81
CA GLN A 167 -20.11 8.50 10.89
C GLN A 167 -20.80 8.91 9.57
N ARG A 168 -22.13 8.79 9.46
CA ARG A 168 -22.92 9.14 8.26
C ARG A 168 -22.92 10.63 7.96
N ALA A 169 -22.69 11.50 8.95
CA ALA A 169 -22.71 12.96 8.78
C ALA A 169 -21.58 13.54 7.90
N HIS A 170 -20.74 12.69 7.29
CA HIS A 170 -19.78 13.14 6.28
C HIS A 170 -20.47 13.22 4.92
N LEU A 171 -20.47 14.40 4.30
CA LEU A 171 -21.03 14.65 2.96
C LEU A 171 -20.58 13.61 1.94
N THR A 172 -19.28 13.26 1.96
CA THR A 172 -18.69 12.25 1.08
C THR A 172 -19.33 10.86 1.22
N ARG A 173 -19.92 10.50 2.37
CA ARG A 173 -20.47 9.15 2.60
C ARG A 173 -21.90 8.96 2.11
N ASN A 174 -22.67 10.04 1.97
CA ASN A 174 -23.96 9.97 1.28
C ASN A 174 -23.74 9.78 -0.23
N ASP A 175 -22.73 10.46 -0.78
CA ASP A 175 -22.36 10.31 -2.19
C ASP A 175 -21.87 8.88 -2.48
N LEU A 176 -21.12 8.28 -1.56
CA LEU A 176 -20.67 6.89 -1.68
C LEU A 176 -21.80 5.87 -1.51
N ALA A 177 -22.74 6.14 -0.60
CA ALA A 177 -23.94 5.33 -0.48
C ALA A 177 -24.76 5.37 -1.78
N ALA A 178 -24.89 6.56 -2.39
CA ALA A 178 -25.52 6.72 -3.70
C ALA A 178 -24.73 6.03 -4.81
N LEU A 179 -23.41 6.10 -4.81
CA LEU A 179 -22.54 5.38 -5.75
C LEU A 179 -22.79 3.87 -5.68
N LEU A 180 -22.70 3.30 -4.47
CA LEU A 180 -22.90 1.87 -4.26
C LEU A 180 -24.31 1.43 -4.70
N ARG A 181 -25.35 2.20 -4.35
CA ARG A 181 -26.73 1.87 -4.69
C ARG A 181 -27.04 2.04 -6.18
N ASN A 182 -26.66 3.17 -6.76
CA ASN A 182 -27.15 3.58 -8.07
C ASN A 182 -26.22 3.15 -9.22
N VAL A 183 -24.91 3.12 -8.98
CA VAL A 183 -23.92 2.76 -10.01
C VAL A 183 -23.56 1.27 -9.94
N HIS A 184 -23.37 0.74 -8.73
CA HIS A 184 -22.99 -0.67 -8.54
C HIS A 184 -24.16 -1.59 -8.21
N GLN A 185 -25.39 -1.06 -8.25
CA GLN A 185 -26.62 -1.81 -7.95
C GLN A 185 -26.56 -2.55 -6.61
N GLY A 186 -25.84 -1.98 -5.65
CA GLY A 186 -25.68 -2.54 -4.32
C GLY A 186 -26.99 -2.51 -3.57
N GLU A 187 -27.37 -3.65 -3.05
CA GLU A 187 -28.56 -3.78 -2.22
C GLU A 187 -28.28 -3.17 -0.87
N TRP A 188 -29.10 -2.19 -0.50
CA TRP A 188 -29.08 -1.59 0.81
C TRP A 188 -29.57 -2.59 1.87
N LEU A 189 -28.76 -2.79 2.91
CA LEU A 189 -29.11 -3.63 4.05
C LEU A 189 -29.47 -2.74 5.22
N GLU A 190 -30.72 -2.82 5.67
CA GLU A 190 -31.21 -1.99 6.76
C GLU A 190 -30.65 -2.48 8.11
N HIS A 191 -29.92 -1.59 8.80
CA HIS A 191 -29.43 -1.83 10.15
C HIS A 191 -29.39 -0.51 10.94
N PRO A 192 -29.77 -0.49 12.24
CA PRO A 192 -29.88 0.75 13.01
C PRO A 192 -28.53 1.43 13.29
N GLU A 193 -27.43 0.67 13.33
CA GLU A 193 -26.12 1.19 13.75
C GLU A 193 -25.07 1.27 12.63
N VAL A 194 -25.32 0.68 11.46
CA VAL A 194 -24.36 0.66 10.34
C VAL A 194 -25.05 0.93 9.01
N VAL A 195 -24.33 1.57 8.10
CA VAL A 195 -24.67 1.59 6.68
C VAL A 195 -24.03 0.37 6.06
N ALA A 196 -24.81 -0.50 5.44
CA ALA A 196 -24.32 -1.74 4.84
C ALA A 196 -24.94 -1.97 3.46
N PHE A 197 -24.14 -2.54 2.56
CA PHE A 197 -24.50 -2.87 1.19
C PHE A 197 -24.06 -4.29 0.86
N ARG A 198 -24.91 -5.02 0.13
CA ARG A 198 -24.54 -6.28 -0.51
C ARG A 198 -24.20 -6.02 -1.98
N LEU A 199 -23.04 -6.50 -2.41
CA LEU A 199 -22.58 -6.51 -3.79
C LEU A 199 -22.37 -7.95 -4.27
N THR A 200 -22.63 -8.20 -5.54
CA THR A 200 -22.27 -9.45 -6.22
C THR A 200 -20.77 -9.46 -6.54
N ALA A 201 -20.20 -10.65 -6.75
CA ALA A 201 -18.76 -10.82 -6.96
C ALA A 201 -18.22 -10.11 -8.22
N ASP A 202 -19.04 -9.99 -9.26
CA ASP A 202 -18.73 -9.35 -10.54
C ASP A 202 -18.57 -7.84 -10.43
N VAL A 203 -19.40 -7.16 -9.64
CA VAL A 203 -19.33 -5.70 -9.46
C VAL A 203 -18.43 -5.26 -8.31
N PHE A 204 -18.17 -6.16 -7.35
CA PHE A 204 -17.42 -5.87 -6.13
C PHE A 204 -16.06 -5.23 -6.40
N GLN A 205 -15.29 -5.77 -7.35
CA GLN A 205 -13.94 -5.26 -7.64
C GLN A 205 -14.00 -3.81 -8.10
N LEU A 206 -14.87 -3.50 -9.06
CA LEU A 206 -15.01 -2.14 -9.57
C LEU A 206 -15.43 -1.17 -8.45
N ALA A 207 -16.41 -1.56 -7.64
CA ALA A 207 -16.89 -0.76 -6.52
C ALA A 207 -15.78 -0.44 -5.51
N VAL A 208 -15.00 -1.44 -5.10
CA VAL A 208 -13.90 -1.23 -4.13
C VAL A 208 -12.86 -0.26 -4.67
N TRP A 209 -12.46 -0.39 -5.93
CA TRP A 209 -11.47 0.53 -6.50
C TRP A 209 -12.00 1.95 -6.67
N GLN A 210 -13.28 2.13 -7.01
CA GLN A 210 -13.91 3.44 -7.02
C GLN A 210 -13.98 4.06 -5.61
N LEU A 211 -14.32 3.28 -4.59
CA LEU A 211 -14.24 3.73 -3.19
C LEU A 211 -12.81 4.18 -2.83
N ILE A 212 -11.80 3.42 -3.23
CA ILE A 212 -10.38 3.75 -3.00
C ILE A 212 -9.99 5.05 -3.70
N ALA A 213 -10.42 5.23 -4.95
CA ALA A 213 -10.22 6.45 -5.73
C ALA A 213 -10.86 7.65 -5.03
N LEU A 214 -12.06 7.46 -4.47
CA LEU A 214 -12.77 8.41 -3.61
C LEU A 214 -12.26 8.41 -2.16
N HIS A 215 -10.96 8.13 -1.96
CA HIS A 215 -10.23 8.31 -0.69
C HIS A 215 -10.64 7.38 0.46
N ALA A 216 -11.46 6.37 0.21
CA ALA A 216 -11.76 5.34 1.20
C ALA A 216 -10.49 4.56 1.56
N LEU A 217 -10.33 4.26 2.84
CA LEU A 217 -9.51 3.14 3.28
C LEU A 217 -10.41 1.92 3.43
N VAL A 218 -10.46 1.11 2.39
CA VAL A 218 -11.14 -0.19 2.39
C VAL A 218 -10.34 -1.23 3.18
N ILE A 219 -10.95 -1.88 4.18
CA ILE A 219 -10.30 -2.87 5.06
C ILE A 219 -11.13 -4.16 5.09
N PRO A 220 -10.49 -5.33 4.92
CA PRO A 220 -11.16 -6.61 5.12
C PRO A 220 -11.46 -6.84 6.62
N LEU A 221 -12.68 -7.27 6.94
CA LEU A 221 -13.02 -7.89 8.21
C LEU A 221 -12.74 -9.40 8.08
N PRO A 222 -11.68 -9.93 8.72
CA PRO A 222 -11.33 -11.34 8.57
C PRO A 222 -12.37 -12.23 9.26
N LEU A 223 -12.94 -13.18 8.52
CA LEU A 223 -13.78 -14.26 9.04
C LEU A 223 -12.89 -15.43 9.46
N GLY A 224 -12.09 -15.26 10.52
CA GLY A 224 -11.33 -16.35 11.17
C GLY A 224 -10.32 -17.12 10.30
N THR A 225 -10.23 -16.84 9.01
CA THR A 225 -9.28 -17.42 8.07
C THR A 225 -8.25 -16.35 7.76
N ALA A 226 -6.98 -16.77 7.75
CA ALA A 226 -5.87 -15.92 7.33
C ALA A 226 -6.20 -15.26 5.98
N PRO A 227 -5.78 -14.00 5.74
CA PRO A 227 -5.98 -13.37 4.45
C PRO A 227 -5.54 -14.31 3.33
N PRO A 228 -6.28 -14.40 2.20
CA PRO A 228 -5.99 -15.37 1.15
C PRO A 228 -4.50 -15.39 0.83
N PRO A 229 -3.86 -16.57 0.82
CA PRO A 229 -2.41 -16.69 0.71
C PRO A 229 -1.89 -16.10 -0.61
N ASP A 230 -2.75 -16.05 -1.64
CA ASP A 230 -2.43 -15.55 -2.95
C ASP A 230 -2.96 -14.13 -3.21
N ARG A 231 -2.04 -13.22 -3.53
CA ARG A 231 -2.33 -11.86 -3.99
C ARG A 231 -2.68 -11.87 -5.48
N THR A 232 -3.74 -12.60 -5.85
CA THR A 232 -4.36 -12.50 -7.16
C THR A 232 -4.86 -11.07 -7.41
N PHE A 233 -5.14 -10.72 -8.66
CA PHE A 233 -5.69 -9.39 -9.02
C PHE A 233 -6.87 -8.98 -8.12
N GLU A 234 -7.73 -9.93 -7.81
CA GLU A 234 -8.94 -9.80 -6.98
C GLU A 234 -8.67 -9.41 -5.50
N ASN A 235 -7.47 -9.67 -5.00
CA ASN A 235 -7.10 -9.43 -3.60
C ASN A 235 -6.20 -8.21 -3.42
N ARG A 236 -5.87 -7.48 -4.50
CA ARG A 236 -4.89 -6.37 -4.48
C ARG A 236 -5.38 -5.13 -3.77
N TRP A 237 -6.69 -4.92 -3.71
CA TRP A 237 -7.26 -3.80 -2.95
C TRP A 237 -6.93 -3.88 -1.46
N MET A 238 -6.56 -5.05 -0.93
CA MET A 238 -6.11 -5.21 0.47
C MET A 238 -4.66 -4.75 0.70
N ALA A 239 -3.87 -4.61 -0.38
CA ALA A 239 -2.48 -4.21 -0.31
C ALA A 239 -2.36 -2.71 -0.05
N ARG A 240 -1.41 -2.36 0.82
CA ARG A 240 -1.21 -1.00 1.32
C ARG A 240 0.28 -0.66 1.34
N TYR A 241 0.61 0.59 1.10
CA TYR A 241 1.90 1.20 1.40
C TYR A 241 1.88 1.68 2.86
N PRO A 242 2.57 1.01 3.81
CA PRO A 242 2.66 1.49 5.18
C PRO A 242 3.65 2.66 5.34
N SER A 243 4.46 2.97 4.31
CA SER A 243 5.42 4.08 4.36
C SER A 243 5.93 4.50 2.98
N LEU A 244 6.49 5.71 2.88
CA LEU A 244 7.24 6.15 1.70
C LEU A 244 8.42 5.22 1.34
N ARG A 245 9.02 4.54 2.32
CA ARG A 245 10.08 3.55 2.05
C ARG A 245 9.54 2.41 1.18
N GLN A 246 8.34 1.92 1.46
CA GLN A 246 7.70 0.89 0.64
C GLN A 246 7.40 1.39 -0.77
N ILE A 247 6.94 2.64 -0.92
CA ILE A 247 6.76 3.28 -2.24
C ILE A 247 8.08 3.37 -3.03
N ARG A 248 9.24 3.48 -2.36
CA ARG A 248 10.54 3.48 -3.05
C ARG A 248 10.98 2.06 -3.45
N LEU A 249 10.69 1.06 -2.63
CA LEU A 249 11.13 -0.34 -2.81
C LEU A 249 10.21 -1.17 -3.71
N ARG A 250 8.97 -0.75 -3.89
CA ARG A 250 8.04 -0.99 -5.00
C ARG A 250 8.54 -1.66 -6.28
N ARG A 251 9.64 -1.17 -6.84
CA ARG A 251 10.22 -1.71 -8.08
C ARG A 251 10.87 -3.09 -7.89
N GLN A 252 11.32 -3.39 -6.69
CA GLN A 252 12.14 -4.55 -6.33
C GLN A 252 11.30 -5.76 -5.91
N GLY A 253 10.05 -5.57 -5.48
CA GLY A 253 9.21 -6.64 -4.93
C GLY A 253 8.18 -7.25 -5.90
N ALA A 254 7.70 -8.45 -5.56
CA ALA A 254 6.53 -9.11 -6.15
C ALA A 254 5.19 -8.55 -5.63
N HIS A 255 5.24 -7.62 -4.66
CA HIS A 255 4.07 -7.12 -3.91
C HIS A 255 3.18 -6.12 -4.66
N GLU A 256 3.57 -5.70 -5.86
CA GLU A 256 2.98 -4.51 -6.50
C GLU A 256 2.86 -4.68 -8.00
N THR A 257 1.93 -5.53 -8.41
CA THR A 257 1.36 -5.35 -9.74
C THR A 257 -0.01 -4.73 -9.50
N LEU A 258 -0.35 -3.60 -10.11
CA LEU A 258 -1.61 -2.87 -9.88
C LEU A 258 -2.51 -2.86 -11.11
N TRP A 259 -3.77 -2.45 -10.87
CA TRP A 259 -4.96 -2.28 -11.73
C TRP A 259 -4.74 -2.13 -13.24
N PRO A 260 -5.64 -2.68 -14.09
CA PRO A 260 -5.28 -3.80 -14.95
C PRO A 260 -3.95 -3.52 -15.68
N SER A 261 -2.88 -4.08 -15.13
CA SER A 261 -1.82 -4.58 -16.00
C SER A 261 -2.45 -5.76 -16.71
N MET A 262 -3.10 -5.40 -17.81
CA MET A 262 -3.52 -6.15 -18.98
C MET A 262 -3.38 -7.65 -18.82
N GLY A 263 -4.49 -8.37 -19.01
CA GLY A 263 -4.70 -9.79 -18.67
C GLY A 263 -3.56 -10.73 -19.07
N LYS A 264 -3.67 -12.01 -18.69
CA LYS A 264 -2.62 -13.03 -18.96
C LYS A 264 -2.12 -13.07 -20.42
N ASP A 265 -2.88 -12.49 -21.35
CA ASP A 265 -2.59 -12.40 -22.78
C ASP A 265 -1.79 -11.17 -23.22
N HIS A 266 -1.48 -10.21 -22.32
CA HIS A 266 -0.73 -9.03 -22.71
C HIS A 266 0.78 -9.24 -22.66
N VAL A 267 1.36 -9.47 -23.83
CA VAL A 267 2.80 -9.40 -24.04
C VAL A 267 3.28 -8.00 -23.65
N PRO A 268 4.33 -7.83 -22.83
CA PRO A 268 4.86 -6.50 -22.51
C PRO A 268 5.16 -5.73 -23.80
N ALA A 269 4.36 -4.71 -24.11
CA ALA A 269 4.60 -3.84 -25.25
C ALA A 269 5.80 -2.95 -24.91
N TYR A 270 6.96 -3.37 -25.38
CA TYR A 270 8.18 -2.61 -25.27
C TYR A 270 8.08 -1.38 -26.16
N SER A 271 8.35 -0.19 -25.61
CA SER A 271 8.47 1.01 -26.45
C SER A 271 9.50 0.77 -27.56
N ASP A 272 9.09 1.02 -28.79
CA ASP A 272 9.81 0.95 -30.06
C ASP A 272 10.70 2.18 -30.31
N LYS A 273 10.53 3.24 -29.51
CA LYS A 273 11.32 4.47 -29.62
C LYS A 273 12.82 4.15 -29.61
N PRO A 274 13.62 4.67 -30.56
CA PRO A 274 15.03 4.33 -30.72
C PRO A 274 15.86 4.48 -29.44
N ASN A 275 15.62 5.55 -28.67
CA ASN A 275 16.33 5.79 -27.41
C ASN A 275 15.97 4.77 -26.32
N ALA A 276 14.69 4.35 -26.25
CA ALA A 276 14.24 3.33 -25.31
C ALA A 276 14.83 1.95 -25.65
N VAL A 277 14.91 1.62 -26.94
CA VAL A 277 15.60 0.41 -27.43
C VAL A 277 17.09 0.46 -27.08
N ARG A 278 17.79 1.55 -27.42
CA ARG A 278 19.22 1.74 -27.12
C ARG A 278 19.53 1.59 -25.63
N MET A 279 18.76 2.26 -24.77
CA MET A 279 18.96 2.19 -23.31
C MET A 279 18.69 0.79 -22.75
N ARG A 280 17.74 0.03 -23.30
CA ARG A 280 17.50 -1.36 -22.90
C ARG A 280 18.66 -2.26 -23.32
N THR A 281 19.12 -2.15 -24.57
CA THR A 281 20.27 -2.90 -25.08
C THR A 281 21.52 -2.62 -24.26
N GLN A 282 21.78 -1.36 -23.93
CA GLN A 282 22.91 -0.97 -23.09
C GLN A 282 22.80 -1.57 -21.67
N ARG A 283 21.66 -1.40 -20.99
CA ARG A 283 21.44 -1.98 -19.65
C ARG A 283 21.56 -3.50 -19.64
N GLN A 284 21.13 -4.13 -20.71
CA GLN A 284 21.21 -5.58 -20.85
C GLN A 284 22.65 -6.05 -21.05
N ALA A 285 23.42 -5.36 -21.90
CA ALA A 285 24.85 -5.62 -22.10
C ALA A 285 25.64 -5.37 -20.79
N THR A 286 25.34 -4.30 -20.06
CA THR A 286 25.93 -4.04 -18.74
C THR A 286 25.63 -5.17 -17.76
N ARG A 287 24.37 -5.59 -17.66
CA ARG A 287 23.96 -6.67 -16.74
C ARG A 287 24.59 -8.01 -17.10
N GLU A 288 24.72 -8.31 -18.39
CA GLU A 288 25.45 -9.51 -18.84
C GLU A 288 26.92 -9.43 -18.48
N GLY A 289 27.57 -8.27 -18.70
CA GLY A 289 28.95 -8.03 -18.32
C GLY A 289 29.19 -8.20 -16.82
N GLU A 290 28.34 -7.60 -15.99
CA GLU A 290 28.40 -7.70 -14.52
C GLU A 290 28.23 -9.15 -14.04
N THR A 291 27.18 -9.84 -14.51
CA THR A 291 26.92 -11.24 -14.11
C THR A 291 28.02 -12.19 -14.60
N LYS A 292 28.57 -11.97 -15.80
CA LYS A 292 29.73 -12.72 -16.31
C LYS A 292 30.98 -12.47 -15.45
N ALA A 293 31.25 -11.20 -15.10
CA ALA A 293 32.39 -10.84 -14.26
C ALA A 293 32.30 -11.47 -12.87
N GLN A 294 31.11 -11.45 -12.25
CA GLN A 294 30.87 -12.09 -10.95
C GLN A 294 31.08 -13.61 -11.00
N TRP A 295 30.57 -14.27 -12.03
CA TRP A 295 30.79 -15.70 -12.24
C TRP A 295 32.27 -16.05 -12.45
N LEU A 296 32.97 -15.31 -13.32
CA LEU A 296 34.40 -15.51 -13.56
C LEU A 296 35.22 -15.27 -12.28
N GLU A 297 34.87 -14.26 -11.49
CA GLU A 297 35.54 -13.96 -10.24
C GLU A 297 35.31 -15.05 -9.19
N ALA A 298 34.08 -15.54 -9.04
CA ALA A 298 33.80 -16.68 -8.15
C ALA A 298 34.57 -17.93 -8.58
N ARG A 299 34.62 -18.22 -9.89
CA ARG A 299 35.39 -19.34 -10.45
C ARG A 299 36.89 -19.19 -10.21
N ARG A 300 37.45 -17.98 -10.36
CA ARG A 300 38.86 -17.69 -10.04
C ARG A 300 39.16 -17.88 -8.56
N ARG A 301 38.29 -17.40 -7.67
CA ARG A 301 38.43 -17.57 -6.21
C ARG A 301 38.43 -19.03 -5.81
N LEU A 302 37.51 -19.83 -6.35
CA LEU A 302 37.45 -21.27 -6.10
C LEU A 302 38.72 -21.97 -6.60
N ALA A 303 39.16 -21.70 -7.84
CA ALA A 303 40.39 -22.28 -8.39
C ALA A 303 41.64 -21.89 -7.59
N LYS A 304 41.74 -20.63 -7.14
CA LYS A 304 42.85 -20.15 -6.29
C LYS A 304 42.87 -20.88 -4.95
N ARG A 305 41.71 -21.11 -4.34
CA ARG A 305 41.57 -21.83 -3.07
C ARG A 305 41.92 -23.31 -3.25
N ASP A 306 41.41 -23.97 -4.28
CA ASP A 306 41.76 -25.36 -4.64
C ASP A 306 43.28 -25.52 -4.83
N ALA A 307 43.92 -24.59 -5.56
CA ALA A 307 45.37 -24.59 -5.75
C ALA A 307 46.14 -24.37 -4.43
N GLY A 308 45.64 -23.51 -3.52
CA GLY A 308 46.27 -23.29 -2.22
C GLY A 308 46.12 -24.48 -1.26
N VAL A 309 45.00 -25.21 -1.32
CA VAL A 309 44.85 -26.49 -0.61
C VAL A 309 45.84 -27.52 -1.16
N ALA A 310 45.91 -27.68 -2.48
CA ALA A 310 46.79 -28.66 -3.12
C ALA A 310 48.28 -28.39 -2.85
N LYS A 311 48.68 -27.12 -2.71
CA LYS A 311 50.06 -26.71 -2.37
C LYS A 311 50.36 -26.73 -0.87
N GLY A 312 49.38 -27.05 -0.02
CA GLY A 312 49.53 -26.99 1.44
C GLY A 312 49.69 -25.58 2.02
N THR A 313 49.50 -24.52 1.22
CA THR A 313 49.61 -23.13 1.68
C THR A 313 48.35 -22.63 2.37
N LEU A 314 47.23 -23.34 2.21
CA LEU A 314 45.97 -23.07 2.89
C LEU A 314 45.44 -24.34 3.56
N ARG A 315 44.69 -24.17 4.65
CA ARG A 315 44.05 -25.28 5.38
C ARG A 315 43.22 -26.16 4.45
N ALA A 316 43.18 -27.47 4.71
CA ALA A 316 42.29 -28.40 3.99
C ALA A 316 40.82 -27.96 4.06
N TRP A 317 40.04 -28.37 3.06
CA TRP A 317 38.60 -28.13 3.03
C TRP A 317 37.89 -28.82 4.20
N LEU A 318 36.95 -28.13 4.84
CA LEU A 318 36.01 -28.80 5.75
C LEU A 318 34.98 -29.59 4.95
N PRO A 319 34.35 -30.63 5.56
CA PRO A 319 33.22 -31.31 4.94
C PRO A 319 32.16 -30.32 4.47
N GLY A 320 31.79 -30.39 3.18
CA GLY A 320 30.75 -29.54 2.57
C GLY A 320 31.18 -28.13 2.14
N GLU A 321 32.31 -27.60 2.64
CA GLU A 321 32.75 -26.22 2.36
C GLU A 321 33.04 -25.98 0.87
N ARG A 322 33.76 -26.91 0.24
CA ARG A 322 34.05 -26.84 -1.21
C ARG A 322 32.78 -26.95 -2.05
N ALA A 323 31.84 -27.82 -1.64
CA ALA A 323 30.58 -28.02 -2.34
C ALA A 323 29.68 -26.77 -2.26
N ALA A 324 29.67 -26.08 -1.12
CA ALA A 324 28.94 -24.82 -0.96
C ALA A 324 29.50 -23.72 -1.88
N LEU A 325 30.83 -23.56 -1.95
CA LEU A 325 31.45 -22.59 -2.86
C LEU A 325 31.28 -22.96 -4.33
N GLN A 326 31.22 -24.25 -4.67
CA GLN A 326 30.88 -24.70 -6.02
C GLN A 326 29.42 -24.36 -6.35
N ALA A 327 28.49 -24.56 -5.41
CA ALA A 327 27.09 -24.17 -5.59
C ALA A 327 26.93 -22.66 -5.84
N ASP A 328 27.68 -21.82 -5.12
CA ASP A 328 27.71 -20.36 -5.37
C ASP A 328 28.21 -20.03 -6.79
N VAL A 329 29.23 -20.75 -7.27
CA VAL A 329 29.73 -20.61 -8.66
C VAL A 329 28.65 -21.02 -9.67
N ASP A 330 27.92 -22.10 -9.40
CA ASP A 330 26.88 -22.63 -10.27
C ASP A 330 25.64 -21.70 -10.31
N ASP A 331 25.26 -21.11 -9.18
CA ASP A 331 24.21 -20.09 -9.10
C ASP A 331 24.56 -18.84 -9.90
N LEU A 332 25.81 -18.37 -9.79
CA LEU A 332 26.31 -17.25 -10.59
C LEU A 332 26.39 -17.60 -12.08
N ALA A 333 26.72 -18.85 -12.43
CA ALA A 333 26.68 -19.33 -13.80
C ALA A 333 25.24 -19.32 -14.36
N ALA A 334 24.27 -19.79 -13.58
CA ALA A 334 22.86 -19.76 -13.93
C ALA A 334 22.34 -18.32 -14.11
N ALA A 335 22.76 -17.40 -13.24
CA ALA A 335 22.43 -15.98 -13.35
C ALA A 335 22.97 -15.35 -14.66
N TRP A 336 24.22 -15.65 -15.02
CA TRP A 336 24.82 -15.22 -16.29
C TRP A 336 24.11 -15.84 -17.51
N LEU A 337 23.85 -17.14 -17.51
CA LEU A 337 23.13 -17.82 -18.59
C LEU A 337 21.73 -17.24 -18.81
N LYS A 338 21.05 -16.87 -17.72
CA LYS A 338 19.74 -16.20 -17.77
C LYS A 338 19.84 -14.78 -18.34
N ALA A 339 20.89 -14.03 -18.02
CA ALA A 339 21.15 -12.72 -18.60
C ALA A 339 21.43 -12.80 -20.11
N ARG A 340 22.25 -13.77 -20.53
CA ARG A 340 22.61 -14.05 -21.93
C ARG A 340 21.41 -14.52 -22.78
N LYS A 341 20.59 -15.46 -22.29
CA LYS A 341 19.38 -15.94 -22.99
C LYS A 341 18.34 -14.83 -23.25
N ARG A 342 18.33 -13.76 -22.46
CA ARG A 342 17.47 -12.60 -22.71
C ARG A 342 17.95 -11.78 -23.90
N GLN A 343 19.25 -11.83 -24.26
CA GLN A 343 19.82 -11.07 -25.37
C GLN A 343 19.52 -11.74 -26.71
N SER A 344 19.57 -13.07 -26.75
CA SER A 344 19.28 -13.85 -27.96
C SER A 344 17.81 -13.72 -28.41
N LYS A 345 16.87 -13.49 -27.49
CA LYS A 345 15.45 -13.22 -27.83
C LYS A 345 15.19 -11.82 -28.40
N GLY A 346 16.18 -10.93 -28.38
CA GLY A 346 16.07 -9.55 -28.90
C GLY A 346 16.77 -9.34 -30.25
N ARG A 347 17.34 -10.38 -30.86
CA ARG A 347 18.02 -10.33 -32.16
C ARG A 347 17.11 -11.00 -33.20
N PRO A 348 16.63 -10.30 -34.24
CA PRO A 348 15.98 -10.95 -35.37
C PRO A 348 16.95 -11.97 -35.96
N ASP A 349 16.48 -13.19 -36.20
CA ASP A 349 17.28 -14.23 -36.84
C ASP A 349 17.50 -13.83 -38.31
N THR A 350 18.71 -13.40 -38.66
CA THR A 350 19.05 -12.98 -40.04
C THR A 350 19.38 -14.18 -40.94
N ARG A 351 18.66 -15.29 -40.77
CA ARG A 351 18.84 -16.51 -41.55
C ARG A 351 17.49 -17.05 -41.99
N ASP A 352 16.74 -16.23 -42.71
CA ASP A 352 15.77 -16.73 -43.68
C ASP A 352 15.83 -15.83 -44.92
N PRO A 353 16.20 -16.36 -46.11
CA PRO A 353 16.11 -15.59 -47.35
C PRO A 353 14.63 -15.31 -47.63
N LEU A 354 14.29 -14.03 -47.78
CA LEU A 354 12.96 -13.55 -48.16
C LEU A 354 12.48 -14.28 -49.43
N PRO A 355 11.26 -14.84 -49.47
CA PRO A 355 10.70 -15.35 -50.72
C PRO A 355 10.39 -14.19 -51.66
N LEU A 356 10.89 -14.33 -52.89
CA LEU A 356 10.62 -13.47 -54.03
C LEU A 356 9.11 -13.26 -54.21
N ARG A 357 8.67 -11.99 -54.20
CA ARG A 357 7.31 -11.60 -54.58
C ARG A 357 7.08 -12.00 -56.04
N GLN A 358 6.20 -12.98 -56.28
CA GLN A 358 5.58 -13.15 -57.59
C GLN A 358 4.59 -12.01 -57.82
N ALA A 359 4.82 -11.23 -58.88
CA ALA A 359 3.87 -10.26 -59.37
C ALA A 359 2.67 -11.00 -59.96
N GLN A 360 1.48 -10.76 -59.40
CA GLN A 360 0.22 -11.10 -60.06
C GLN A 360 -0.16 -9.94 -60.97
N THR A 361 -0.06 -10.21 -62.28
CA THR A 361 -0.73 -9.49 -63.37
C THR A 361 -2.25 -9.52 -63.15
N ILE A 362 -2.86 -8.34 -63.18
CA ILE A 362 -4.30 -8.16 -63.29
C ILE A 362 -4.62 -8.12 -64.80
N ASN A 363 -5.55 -8.97 -65.23
CA ASN A 363 -6.22 -8.87 -66.54
C ASN A 363 -7.30 -7.79 -66.52
#